data_AF-A0A8I1AKH9-F1
#
_entry.id   AF-A0A8I1AKH9-F1
#
_cell.length_a   1.000
_cell.length_b   1.000
_cell.length_c   1.000
_cell.angle_alpha   90.00
_cell.angle_beta   90.00
_cell.angle_gamma   90.00
#
_symmetry.space_group_name_H-M   'P 1'
#
loop_
_entity.id
_entity.type
_entity.pdbx_description
1 polymer ?
#
loop_
_entity_poly.entity_id
_entity_poly.type
_entity_poly.pdbx_seq_one_letter_code
_entity_poly.pdbx_strand_id
1 'polypeptide(L)'
;MYLKTEEEYKLWAEQQQQGAIGGGLFAKGGPEDYVGAIPAIRAVLYFKEGFSDDMREAIAQCFDDYQTYAKDHLTWLWLDEPPKGAGSDSTEFKNVKPIREIFKFYSPMKSLGFLYTSGKEKFATGPWEFRFSGKSKWQIINGTYQSTLTFSMPIEWVEENTKIFIELFIKFANRLKAKHGYAGYACILSQIRDDKNEPTEAYLSRKWWAMDVGDPIITSNYLLNGIKTVSWLTAINYEWFNPIKEEQALNSELPMSWFIGYDYGTGIVIQAGNLALNGFVEEDPLPAPYVLLNRVLKPLRVEKIRAIHYGNHNNEENPLITGYRAEAWMKRFDIEEAEKLDYFGKLQQEAKLISKYAFLDRRVDWS
;
A
#
# COMPACT_ATOMS: atom_id res chain seq x y z
N MET A 1 -4.52 28.06 2.09
CA MET A 1 -4.13 29.11 3.05
C MET A 1 -3.20 28.50 4.09
N TYR A 2 -2.25 29.24 4.65
CA TYR A 2 -1.44 28.73 5.77
C TYR A 2 -2.17 28.94 7.09
N LEU A 3 -2.13 27.93 7.95
CA LEU A 3 -2.57 27.96 9.33
C LEU A 3 -1.39 28.47 10.18
N LYS A 4 -1.50 29.70 10.68
CA LYS A 4 -0.40 30.46 11.29
C LYS A 4 -0.26 30.25 12.79
N THR A 5 -1.31 29.76 13.45
CA THR A 5 -1.34 29.52 14.90
C THR A 5 -1.75 28.08 15.22
N GLU A 6 -1.40 27.62 16.42
CA GLU A 6 -1.81 26.29 16.91
C GLU A 6 -3.33 26.23 17.09
N GLU A 7 -3.98 27.33 17.51
CA GLU A 7 -5.44 27.39 17.61
C GLU A 7 -6.12 27.27 16.24
N GLU A 8 -5.61 27.95 15.21
CA GLU A 8 -6.11 27.81 13.83
C GLU A 8 -5.98 26.37 13.33
N TYR A 9 -4.86 25.71 13.62
CA TYR A 9 -4.67 24.31 13.26
C TYR A 9 -5.64 23.37 13.97
N LYS A 10 -5.84 23.54 15.28
CA LYS A 10 -6.78 22.74 16.07
C LYS A 10 -8.21 22.88 15.54
N LEU A 11 -8.66 24.11 15.31
CA LEU A 11 -9.99 24.38 14.78
C LEU A 11 -10.18 23.79 13.37
N TRP A 12 -9.16 23.86 12.52
CA TRP A 12 -9.18 23.21 11.21
C TRP A 12 -9.27 21.69 11.36
N ALA A 13 -8.46 21.08 12.22
CA ALA A 13 -8.38 19.64 12.42
C ALA A 13 -9.69 19.05 12.99
N GLU A 14 -10.38 19.77 13.89
CA GLU A 14 -11.69 19.39 14.43
C GLU A 14 -12.79 19.29 13.36
N GLN A 15 -12.62 19.95 12.22
CA GLN A 15 -13.54 19.89 11.08
C GLN A 15 -13.18 18.79 10.07
N GLN A 16 -12.06 18.10 10.29
CA GLN A 16 -11.60 17.01 9.42
C GLN A 16 -11.97 15.64 9.98
N GLN A 17 -11.80 14.62 9.14
CA GLN A 17 -11.87 13.25 9.59
C GLN A 17 -10.77 12.98 10.62
N GLN A 18 -11.07 12.14 11.62
CA GLN A 18 -10.10 11.74 12.63
C GLN A 18 -8.81 11.21 11.99
N GLY A 19 -7.67 11.69 12.49
CA GLY A 19 -6.35 11.33 11.98
C GLY A 19 -5.88 12.13 10.76
N ALA A 20 -6.70 13.04 10.20
CA ALA A 20 -6.26 13.93 9.13
C ALA A 20 -5.15 14.89 9.60
N ILE A 21 -4.14 15.07 8.75
CA ILE A 21 -2.99 15.93 9.03
C ILE A 21 -2.92 17.02 7.95
N GLY A 22 -2.69 18.26 8.41
CA GLY A 22 -2.58 19.42 7.54
C GLY A 22 -1.43 19.28 6.54
N GLY A 23 -1.69 19.66 5.30
CA GLY A 23 -0.70 19.50 4.25
C GLY A 23 0.49 20.43 4.41
N GLY A 24 1.68 19.95 4.07
CA GLY A 24 2.89 20.76 4.23
C GLY A 24 3.27 21.04 5.68
N LEU A 25 2.86 20.21 6.65
CA LEU A 25 3.13 20.41 8.08
C LEU A 25 4.59 20.74 8.39
N PHE A 26 5.53 20.07 7.72
CA PHE A 26 6.98 20.28 7.86
C PHE A 26 7.60 21.08 6.70
N ALA A 27 6.78 21.64 5.80
CA ALA A 27 7.23 22.46 4.69
C ALA A 27 7.43 23.92 5.12
N LYS A 28 8.23 24.67 4.34
CA LYS A 28 8.46 26.10 4.57
C LYS A 28 7.15 26.87 4.42
N GLY A 29 6.67 27.46 5.52
CA GLY A 29 5.39 28.18 5.57
C GLY A 29 4.41 27.62 6.60
N GLY A 30 4.66 26.40 7.09
CA GLY A 30 3.78 25.72 8.04
C GLY A 30 2.62 24.98 7.38
N PRO A 31 1.71 24.40 8.18
CA PRO A 31 0.58 23.64 7.65
C PRO A 31 -0.36 24.50 6.81
N GLU A 32 -0.83 23.94 5.71
CA GLU A 32 -1.88 24.50 4.86
C GLU A 32 -3.25 23.90 5.19
N ASP A 33 -4.31 24.62 4.87
CA ASP A 33 -5.73 24.32 5.11
C ASP A 33 -6.32 23.18 4.24
N TYR A 34 -5.56 22.12 4.00
CA TYR A 34 -6.03 20.92 3.31
C TYR A 34 -5.47 19.65 3.94
N VAL A 35 -6.13 18.53 3.75
CA VAL A 35 -5.62 17.23 4.23
C VAL A 35 -4.50 16.78 3.30
N GLY A 36 -3.26 16.86 3.77
CA GLY A 36 -2.08 16.43 3.01
C GLY A 36 -1.63 15.00 3.33
N ALA A 37 -2.05 14.47 4.47
CA ALA A 37 -1.73 13.12 4.90
C ALA A 37 -2.84 12.56 5.80
N ILE A 38 -3.15 11.26 5.68
CA ILE A 38 -4.10 10.57 6.55
C ILE A 38 -3.73 9.09 6.74
N PRO A 39 -3.72 8.56 7.99
CA PRO A 39 -3.52 7.14 8.24
C PRO A 39 -4.65 6.29 7.67
N ALA A 40 -4.30 5.18 7.03
CA ALA A 40 -5.24 4.22 6.45
C ALA A 40 -4.63 2.82 6.39
N ILE A 41 -5.44 1.82 6.02
CA ILE A 41 -4.89 0.54 5.54
C ILE A 41 -4.77 0.63 4.02
N ARG A 42 -3.55 0.51 3.51
CA ARG A 42 -3.23 0.53 2.08
C ARG A 42 -2.88 -0.87 1.61
N ALA A 43 -3.45 -1.28 0.50
CA ALA A 43 -3.02 -2.42 -0.29
C ALA A 43 -2.26 -1.97 -1.54
N VAL A 44 -1.27 -2.77 -1.93
CA VAL A 44 -0.41 -2.55 -3.09
C VAL A 44 -0.25 -3.87 -3.83
N LEU A 45 -0.47 -3.85 -5.15
CA LEU A 45 -0.27 -5.01 -6.03
C LEU A 45 0.58 -4.61 -7.24
N TYR A 46 1.59 -5.43 -7.52
CA TYR A 46 2.51 -5.27 -8.64
C TYR A 46 2.30 -6.39 -9.65
N PHE A 47 2.12 -6.02 -10.91
CA PHE A 47 1.76 -6.94 -11.98
C PHE A 47 2.24 -6.44 -13.35
N LYS A 48 2.24 -7.34 -14.33
CA LYS A 48 2.63 -7.01 -15.70
C LYS A 48 1.43 -6.56 -16.53
N GLU A 49 1.70 -5.90 -17.65
CA GLU A 49 0.73 -5.70 -18.74
C GLU A 49 -0.53 -4.87 -18.42
N GLY A 50 -0.45 -3.88 -17.53
CA GLY A 50 -1.56 -2.92 -17.30
C GLY A 50 -2.02 -2.13 -18.54
N PHE A 51 -1.35 -2.29 -19.70
CA PHE A 51 -1.73 -1.73 -20.97
C PHE A 51 -2.71 -2.58 -21.79
N SER A 52 -2.84 -3.89 -21.51
CA SER A 52 -3.63 -4.81 -22.34
C SER A 52 -5.13 -4.65 -22.09
N ASP A 53 -5.96 -5.00 -23.07
CA ASP A 53 -7.42 -4.85 -22.96
C ASP A 53 -7.99 -5.76 -21.85
N ASP A 54 -7.53 -7.02 -21.78
CA ASP A 54 -7.91 -7.96 -20.73
C ASP A 54 -7.54 -7.43 -19.33
N MET A 55 -6.34 -6.85 -19.18
CA MET A 55 -5.90 -6.31 -17.91
C MET A 55 -6.63 -5.03 -17.53
N ARG A 56 -6.99 -4.19 -18.50
CA ARG A 56 -7.83 -3.01 -18.27
C ARG A 56 -9.23 -3.40 -17.84
N GLU A 57 -9.82 -4.44 -18.41
CA GLU A 57 -11.09 -4.98 -17.92
C GLU A 57 -10.95 -5.53 -16.50
N ALA A 58 -9.87 -6.27 -16.20
CA ALA A 58 -9.58 -6.74 -14.84
C ALA A 58 -9.46 -5.57 -13.83
N ILE A 59 -8.78 -4.49 -14.20
CA ILE A 59 -8.67 -3.27 -13.37
C ILE A 59 -10.04 -2.61 -13.18
N ALA A 60 -10.86 -2.53 -14.23
CA ALA A 60 -12.22 -1.99 -14.12
C ALA A 60 -13.09 -2.82 -13.16
N GLN A 61 -12.99 -4.15 -13.20
CA GLN A 61 -13.67 -5.04 -12.26
C GLN A 61 -13.18 -4.87 -10.82
N CYS A 62 -11.87 -4.67 -10.62
CA CYS A 62 -11.34 -4.32 -9.30
C CYS A 62 -11.94 -2.99 -8.79
N PHE A 63 -12.07 -2.00 -9.68
CA PHE A 63 -12.69 -0.74 -9.31
C PHE A 63 -14.19 -0.88 -9.00
N ASP A 64 -14.95 -1.68 -9.76
CA ASP A 64 -16.37 -1.93 -9.49
C ASP A 64 -16.58 -2.55 -8.08
N ASP A 65 -15.76 -3.55 -7.72
CA ASP A 65 -15.79 -4.17 -6.39
C ASP A 65 -15.41 -3.17 -5.28
N TYR A 66 -14.41 -2.32 -5.53
CA TYR A 66 -14.03 -1.26 -4.59
C TYR A 66 -15.15 -0.22 -4.41
N GLN A 67 -15.82 0.17 -5.50
CA GLN A 67 -16.92 1.14 -5.49
C GLN A 67 -18.13 0.66 -4.70
N THR A 68 -18.31 -0.65 -4.53
CA THR A 68 -19.37 -1.20 -3.67
C THR A 68 -19.31 -0.62 -2.24
N TYR A 69 -18.11 -0.23 -1.78
CA TYR A 69 -17.90 0.34 -0.45
C TYR A 69 -17.49 1.81 -0.49
N ALA A 70 -16.71 2.22 -1.50
CA ALA A 70 -16.10 3.53 -1.52
C ALA A 70 -16.92 4.63 -2.22
N LYS A 71 -17.92 4.26 -3.05
CA LYS A 71 -18.56 5.19 -4.00
C LYS A 71 -19.06 6.47 -3.35
N ASP A 72 -19.72 6.38 -2.20
CA ASP A 72 -20.31 7.54 -1.52
C ASP A 72 -19.26 8.41 -0.80
N HIS A 73 -18.00 7.97 -0.76
CA HIS A 73 -16.88 8.70 -0.19
C HIS A 73 -16.00 9.37 -1.27
N LEU A 74 -16.05 8.91 -2.52
CA LEU A 74 -15.19 9.41 -3.60
C LEU A 74 -15.65 10.79 -4.07
N THR A 75 -14.71 11.72 -4.18
CA THR A 75 -14.96 13.13 -4.49
C THR A 75 -14.30 13.55 -5.80
N TRP A 76 -13.13 13.00 -6.14
CA TRP A 76 -12.36 13.39 -7.31
C TRP A 76 -11.76 12.19 -8.05
N LEU A 77 -11.72 12.31 -9.39
CA LEU A 77 -10.84 11.56 -10.27
C LEU A 77 -9.74 12.48 -10.78
N TRP A 78 -8.50 11.99 -10.75
CA TRP A 78 -7.37 12.55 -11.47
C TRP A 78 -6.90 11.60 -12.57
N LEU A 79 -6.62 12.14 -13.74
CA LEU A 79 -6.06 11.42 -14.88
C LEU A 79 -4.68 12.01 -15.22
N ASP A 80 -3.71 11.13 -15.42
CA ASP A 80 -2.37 11.51 -15.87
C ASP A 80 -2.38 11.71 -17.40
N GLU A 81 -2.10 12.94 -17.84
CA GLU A 81 -2.07 13.37 -19.25
C GLU A 81 -3.21 12.78 -20.12
N PRO A 82 -4.49 13.05 -19.81
CA PRO A 82 -5.62 12.40 -20.46
C PRO A 82 -5.67 12.69 -21.97
N PRO A 83 -5.81 11.65 -22.83
CA PRO A 83 -6.08 11.84 -24.24
C PRO A 83 -7.39 12.62 -24.48
N LYS A 84 -7.47 13.32 -25.61
CA LYS A 84 -8.69 14.02 -26.03
C LYS A 84 -9.90 13.07 -26.00
N GLY A 85 -10.90 13.41 -25.19
CA GLY A 85 -12.14 12.63 -25.03
C GLY A 85 -12.21 11.79 -23.75
N ALA A 86 -11.08 11.49 -23.12
CA ALA A 86 -11.03 10.73 -21.85
C ALA A 86 -11.61 11.52 -20.66
N GLY A 87 -11.47 12.85 -20.68
CA GLY A 87 -11.88 13.73 -19.60
C GLY A 87 -10.89 14.88 -19.44
N SER A 88 -11.02 15.62 -18.34
CA SER A 88 -10.01 16.59 -17.89
C SER A 88 -9.07 15.93 -16.89
N ASP A 89 -7.91 16.54 -16.65
CA ASP A 89 -6.90 16.05 -15.69
C ASP A 89 -7.47 15.84 -14.29
N SER A 90 -8.53 16.57 -13.95
CA SER A 90 -9.28 16.37 -12.72
C SER A 90 -10.76 16.63 -12.93
N THR A 91 -11.60 15.74 -12.39
CA THR A 91 -13.06 15.77 -12.53
C THR A 91 -13.70 15.39 -11.19
N GLU A 92 -14.74 16.13 -10.76
CA GLU A 92 -15.56 15.72 -9.61
C GLU A 92 -16.18 14.35 -9.89
N PHE A 93 -16.12 13.44 -8.92
CA PHE A 93 -16.50 12.04 -9.09
C PHE A 93 -17.92 11.84 -9.63
N LYS A 94 -18.89 12.66 -9.20
CA LYS A 94 -20.28 12.63 -9.69
C LYS A 94 -20.42 12.89 -11.21
N ASN A 95 -19.42 13.53 -11.81
CA ASN A 95 -19.38 13.89 -13.24
C ASN A 95 -18.44 12.97 -14.05
N VAL A 96 -17.84 11.95 -13.41
CA VAL A 96 -16.88 11.05 -14.04
C VAL A 96 -17.62 10.04 -14.92
N LYS A 97 -17.08 9.83 -16.13
CA LYS A 97 -17.54 8.77 -17.03
C LYS A 97 -17.21 7.39 -16.44
N PRO A 98 -17.98 6.34 -16.76
CA PRO A 98 -17.60 4.98 -16.40
C PRO A 98 -16.16 4.67 -16.81
N ILE A 99 -15.39 4.01 -15.95
CA ILE A 99 -13.95 3.81 -16.16
C ILE A 99 -13.63 3.08 -17.48
N ARG A 100 -14.50 2.15 -17.88
CA ARG A 100 -14.41 1.41 -19.15
C ARG A 100 -14.57 2.32 -20.37
N GLU A 101 -15.31 3.41 -20.28
CA GLU A 101 -15.40 4.39 -21.36
C GLU A 101 -14.12 5.22 -21.47
N ILE A 102 -13.51 5.58 -20.33
CA ILE A 102 -12.24 6.30 -20.28
C ILE A 102 -11.13 5.45 -20.94
N PHE A 103 -11.06 4.16 -20.64
CA PHE A 103 -10.03 3.27 -21.17
C PHE A 103 -10.02 3.14 -22.70
N LYS A 104 -11.17 3.33 -23.38
CA LYS A 104 -11.27 3.30 -24.84
C LYS A 104 -10.44 4.38 -25.53
N PHE A 105 -10.11 5.46 -24.83
CA PHE A 105 -9.31 6.56 -25.38
C PHE A 105 -7.80 6.33 -25.28
N TYR A 106 -7.35 5.32 -24.53
CA TYR A 106 -5.93 5.07 -24.31
C TYR A 106 -5.40 4.00 -25.26
N SER A 107 -4.39 4.34 -26.06
CA SER A 107 -3.64 3.34 -26.82
C SER A 107 -2.79 2.47 -25.88
N PRO A 108 -2.57 1.17 -26.17
CA PRO A 108 -1.60 0.33 -25.47
C PRO A 108 -0.16 0.87 -25.50
N MET A 109 0.15 1.79 -26.42
CA MET A 109 1.45 2.45 -26.53
C MET A 109 1.64 3.63 -25.58
N LYS A 110 0.60 4.06 -24.87
CA LYS A 110 0.68 5.12 -23.87
C LYS A 110 0.52 4.54 -22.46
N SER A 111 1.19 5.15 -21.50
CA SER A 111 0.90 4.91 -20.09
C SER A 111 -0.52 5.38 -19.75
N LEU A 112 -1.10 4.76 -18.74
CA LEU A 112 -2.40 5.12 -18.19
C LEU A 112 -2.24 5.25 -16.68
N GLY A 113 -2.41 6.45 -16.17
CA GLY A 113 -2.40 6.73 -14.73
C GLY A 113 -3.72 7.34 -14.31
N PHE A 114 -4.27 6.88 -13.18
CA PHE A 114 -5.42 7.53 -12.56
C PHE A 114 -5.42 7.39 -11.05
N LEU A 115 -6.14 8.29 -10.40
CA LEU A 115 -6.35 8.35 -8.96
C LEU A 115 -7.79 8.74 -8.66
N TYR A 116 -8.54 7.86 -8.00
CA TYR A 116 -9.78 8.19 -7.31
C TYR A 116 -9.48 8.44 -5.84
N THR A 117 -9.99 9.53 -5.27
CA THR A 117 -9.76 9.88 -3.87
C THR A 117 -11.01 10.44 -3.20
N SER A 118 -11.04 10.38 -1.87
CA SER A 118 -12.05 10.98 -0.98
C SER A 118 -11.64 12.33 -0.41
N GLY A 119 -10.54 12.92 -0.89
CA GLY A 119 -10.10 14.26 -0.46
C GLY A 119 -11.17 15.33 -0.71
N LYS A 120 -11.46 16.18 0.28
CA LYS A 120 -12.49 17.22 0.15
C LYS A 120 -12.13 18.21 -0.96
N GLU A 121 -10.96 18.82 -0.84
CA GLU A 121 -10.40 19.69 -1.87
C GLU A 121 -9.80 18.86 -3.00
N LYS A 122 -9.80 19.43 -4.22
CA LYS A 122 -9.30 18.77 -5.44
C LYS A 122 -7.88 18.20 -5.28
N PHE A 123 -7.02 18.83 -4.50
CA PHE A 123 -5.64 18.41 -4.27
C PHE A 123 -5.42 17.75 -2.90
N ALA A 124 -6.47 17.58 -2.08
CA ALA A 124 -6.35 16.91 -0.79
C ALA A 124 -6.39 15.39 -0.95
N THR A 125 -5.93 14.69 0.08
CA THR A 125 -6.07 13.24 0.19
C THR A 125 -7.20 12.86 1.14
N GLY A 126 -7.55 11.59 1.12
CA GLY A 126 -8.52 10.96 2.00
C GLY A 126 -8.23 9.46 2.14
N PRO A 127 -8.83 8.78 3.12
CA PRO A 127 -8.49 7.40 3.43
C PRO A 127 -9.06 6.40 2.42
N TRP A 128 -10.08 6.79 1.65
CA TRP A 128 -10.55 6.06 0.48
C TRP A 128 -9.78 6.54 -0.75
N GLU A 129 -8.87 5.69 -1.23
CA GLU A 129 -8.08 5.92 -2.45
C GLU A 129 -8.12 4.67 -3.32
N PHE A 130 -8.20 4.85 -4.64
CA PHE A 130 -7.95 3.80 -5.62
C PHE A 130 -7.12 4.37 -6.76
N ARG A 131 -5.87 3.90 -6.89
CA ARG A 131 -4.87 4.47 -7.79
C ARG A 131 -4.23 3.38 -8.65
N PHE A 132 -3.94 3.74 -9.89
CA PHE A 132 -3.33 2.85 -10.86
C PHE A 132 -2.25 3.58 -11.67
N SER A 133 -1.13 2.90 -11.90
CA SER A 133 -0.13 3.28 -12.91
C SER A 133 0.14 2.10 -13.83
N GLY A 134 -0.45 2.17 -15.02
CA GLY A 134 -0.22 1.26 -16.13
C GLY A 134 0.93 1.77 -17.00
N LYS A 135 1.95 0.93 -17.17
CA LYS A 135 3.08 1.23 -18.06
C LYS A 135 2.75 0.80 -19.47
N SER A 136 3.23 1.55 -20.47
CA SER A 136 2.97 1.26 -21.88
C SER A 136 3.56 -0.09 -22.30
N LYS A 137 3.06 -0.66 -23.40
CA LYS A 137 3.57 -1.93 -23.96
C LYS A 137 5.08 -1.89 -24.22
N TRP A 138 5.60 -0.78 -24.75
CA TRP A 138 7.03 -0.62 -25.03
C TRP A 138 7.87 -0.66 -23.73
N GLN A 139 7.42 0.04 -22.69
CA GLN A 139 8.06 0.03 -21.38
C GLN A 139 8.11 -1.38 -20.78
N ILE A 140 7.01 -2.13 -20.85
CA ILE A 140 6.95 -3.49 -20.31
C ILE A 140 7.85 -4.45 -21.12
N ILE A 141 7.85 -4.37 -22.46
CA ILE A 141 8.68 -5.25 -23.31
C ILE A 141 10.18 -5.02 -23.07
N ASN A 142 10.59 -3.79 -22.77
CA ASN A 142 11.97 -3.48 -22.40
C ASN A 142 12.39 -4.10 -21.05
N GLY A 143 11.48 -4.73 -20.32
CA GLY A 143 11.77 -5.52 -19.12
C GLY A 143 12.11 -4.70 -17.88
N THR A 144 11.97 -3.38 -17.93
CA THR A 144 12.38 -2.45 -16.87
C THR A 144 11.22 -1.84 -16.07
N TYR A 145 9.99 -2.24 -16.40
CA TYR A 145 8.78 -1.64 -15.85
C TYR A 145 7.75 -2.70 -15.43
N GLN A 146 6.96 -2.37 -14.43
CA GLN A 146 5.74 -3.10 -14.07
C GLN A 146 4.61 -2.12 -13.75
N SER A 147 3.38 -2.62 -13.81
CA SER A 147 2.18 -1.86 -13.45
C SER A 147 1.91 -2.00 -11.95
N THR A 148 1.28 -0.99 -11.36
CA THR A 148 0.97 -0.96 -9.93
C THR A 148 -0.48 -0.52 -9.74
N LEU A 149 -1.18 -1.21 -8.85
CA LEU A 149 -2.50 -0.82 -8.38
C LEU A 149 -2.46 -0.72 -6.86
N THR A 150 -3.00 0.37 -6.32
CA THR A 150 -3.15 0.58 -4.88
C THR A 150 -4.59 0.90 -4.56
N PHE A 151 -5.04 0.47 -3.39
CA PHE A 151 -6.30 0.94 -2.83
C PHE A 151 -6.18 1.08 -1.32
N SER A 152 -6.96 1.98 -0.73
CA SER A 152 -6.98 2.18 0.71
C SER A 152 -8.40 2.39 1.24
N MET A 153 -8.53 2.10 2.53
CA MET A 153 -9.75 2.28 3.30
C MET A 153 -9.39 2.76 4.72
N PRO A 154 -10.31 3.46 5.42
CA PRO A 154 -10.10 3.87 6.81
C PRO A 154 -9.73 2.68 7.71
N ILE A 155 -8.85 2.91 8.68
CA ILE A 155 -8.41 1.88 9.64
C ILE A 155 -9.59 1.22 10.34
N GLU A 156 -10.45 2.03 10.99
CA GLU A 156 -11.62 1.55 11.72
C GLU A 156 -12.56 0.72 10.83
N TRP A 157 -12.78 1.17 9.59
CA TRP A 157 -13.61 0.44 8.63
C TRP A 157 -13.01 -0.94 8.34
N VAL A 158 -11.69 -1.06 8.15
CA VAL A 158 -11.02 -2.35 7.88
C VAL A 158 -11.02 -3.25 9.11
N GLU A 159 -10.90 -2.71 10.31
CA GLU A 159 -10.99 -3.50 11.55
C GLU A 159 -12.40 -4.09 11.75
N GLU A 160 -13.44 -3.33 11.39
CA GLU A 160 -14.83 -3.80 11.42
C GLU A 160 -15.15 -4.76 10.26
N ASN A 161 -14.55 -4.54 9.09
CA ASN A 161 -14.86 -5.24 7.84
C ASN A 161 -13.67 -6.07 7.32
N THR A 162 -12.88 -6.64 8.24
CA THR A 162 -11.59 -7.29 7.94
C THR A 162 -11.65 -8.31 6.81
N LYS A 163 -12.64 -9.20 6.83
CA LYS A 163 -12.80 -10.23 5.80
C LYS A 163 -13.13 -9.64 4.43
N ILE A 164 -13.81 -8.50 4.37
CA ILE A 164 -14.10 -7.81 3.11
C ILE A 164 -12.80 -7.27 2.50
N PHE A 165 -11.96 -6.61 3.31
CA PHE A 165 -10.67 -6.09 2.84
C PHE A 165 -9.75 -7.22 2.35
N ILE A 166 -9.64 -8.31 3.12
CA ILE A 166 -8.86 -9.50 2.74
C ILE A 166 -9.38 -10.08 1.41
N GLU A 167 -10.70 -10.19 1.27
CA GLU A 167 -11.31 -10.72 0.05
C GLU A 167 -11.02 -9.85 -1.18
N LEU A 168 -11.12 -8.52 -1.05
CA LEU A 168 -10.75 -7.60 -2.13
C LEU A 168 -9.28 -7.76 -2.52
N PHE A 169 -8.38 -7.84 -1.54
CA PHE A 169 -6.96 -8.04 -1.80
C PHE A 169 -6.67 -9.35 -2.56
N ILE A 170 -7.28 -10.47 -2.14
CA ILE A 170 -7.15 -11.77 -2.80
C ILE A 170 -7.74 -11.73 -4.23
N LYS A 171 -8.97 -11.19 -4.39
CA LYS A 171 -9.62 -11.06 -5.70
C LYS A 171 -8.79 -10.22 -6.66
N PHE A 172 -8.23 -9.11 -6.19
CA PHE A 172 -7.44 -8.22 -7.04
C PHE A 172 -6.11 -8.88 -7.40
N ALA A 173 -5.46 -9.56 -6.45
CA ALA A 173 -4.25 -10.33 -6.72
C ALA A 173 -4.49 -11.40 -7.79
N ASN A 174 -5.63 -12.11 -7.73
CA ASN A 174 -6.04 -13.09 -8.74
C ASN A 174 -6.28 -12.45 -10.12
N ARG A 175 -7.18 -11.46 -10.21
CA ARG A 175 -7.54 -10.82 -11.49
C ARG A 175 -6.34 -10.20 -12.19
N LEU A 176 -5.47 -9.56 -11.42
CA LEU A 176 -4.29 -8.88 -11.94
C LEU A 176 -3.10 -9.82 -12.15
N LYS A 177 -3.23 -11.11 -11.79
CA LYS A 177 -2.13 -12.10 -11.80
C LYS A 177 -0.89 -11.52 -11.12
N ALA A 178 -1.10 -10.97 -9.92
CA ALA A 178 -0.08 -10.22 -9.20
C ALA A 178 1.18 -11.07 -8.99
N LYS A 179 2.34 -10.47 -9.28
CA LYS A 179 3.64 -11.07 -8.98
C LYS A 179 3.91 -11.03 -7.49
N HIS A 180 3.65 -9.88 -6.90
CA HIS A 180 3.76 -9.66 -5.47
C HIS A 180 2.94 -8.45 -5.05
N GLY A 181 2.78 -8.29 -3.75
CA GLY A 181 2.08 -7.16 -3.16
C GLY A 181 2.02 -7.27 -1.66
N TYR A 182 1.48 -6.26 -1.01
CA TYR A 182 1.31 -6.26 0.43
C TYR A 182 0.18 -5.31 0.83
N ALA A 183 -0.36 -5.50 2.04
CA ALA A 183 -1.30 -4.56 2.62
C ALA A 183 -1.11 -4.43 4.14
N GLY A 184 -1.29 -3.22 4.65
CA GLY A 184 -1.16 -2.90 6.07
C GLY A 184 -1.30 -1.40 6.35
N TYR A 185 -0.89 -0.97 7.53
CA TYR A 185 -0.88 0.45 7.91
C TYR A 185 -0.04 1.26 6.91
N ALA A 186 -0.54 2.43 6.52
CA ALA A 186 0.17 3.39 5.70
C ALA A 186 -0.33 4.80 6.00
N CYS A 187 0.38 5.80 5.48
CA CYS A 187 -0.10 7.15 5.41
C CYS A 187 -0.41 7.49 3.96
N ILE A 188 -1.67 7.78 3.65
CA ILE A 188 -2.06 8.20 2.30
C ILE A 188 -1.71 9.67 2.19
N LEU A 189 -0.84 10.00 1.25
CA LEU A 189 -0.43 11.38 0.99
C LEU A 189 -1.28 11.99 -0.12
N SER A 190 -1.38 13.31 -0.12
CA SER A 190 -1.86 14.08 -1.28
C SER A 190 -0.90 13.87 -2.45
N GLN A 191 -1.29 13.01 -3.40
CA GLN A 191 -0.49 12.67 -4.58
C GLN A 191 -0.24 13.86 -5.51
N ILE A 192 -1.10 14.89 -5.44
CA ILE A 192 -1.01 16.11 -6.27
C ILE A 192 0.01 17.11 -5.70
N ARG A 193 0.40 16.92 -4.43
CA ARG A 193 1.33 17.77 -3.67
C ARG A 193 2.20 16.89 -2.76
N ASP A 194 2.71 15.81 -3.32
CA ASP A 194 3.41 14.75 -2.58
C ASP A 194 4.70 15.27 -1.94
N ASP A 195 5.46 16.08 -2.68
CA ASP A 195 6.67 16.77 -2.24
C ASP A 195 6.54 17.43 -0.86
N LYS A 196 5.46 18.18 -0.64
CA LYS A 196 5.20 18.87 0.63
C LYS A 196 4.83 17.93 1.79
N ASN A 197 4.40 16.72 1.49
CA ASN A 197 3.77 15.81 2.46
C ASN A 197 4.61 14.57 2.80
N GLU A 198 5.59 14.20 1.98
CA GLU A 198 6.54 13.13 2.32
C GLU A 198 7.29 13.34 3.64
N PRO A 199 7.66 14.57 4.06
CA PRO A 199 8.23 14.79 5.39
C PRO A 199 7.29 14.35 6.53
N THR A 200 5.97 14.50 6.36
CA THR A 200 4.96 14.05 7.31
C THR A 200 4.95 12.52 7.39
N GLU A 201 4.99 11.82 6.26
CA GLU A 201 5.10 10.36 6.24
C GLU A 201 6.36 9.87 6.94
N ALA A 202 7.51 10.52 6.69
CA ALA A 202 8.77 10.19 7.33
C ALA A 202 8.77 10.42 8.84
N TYR A 203 8.06 11.44 9.32
CA TYR A 203 7.87 11.66 10.74
C TYR A 203 7.02 10.54 11.35
N LEU A 204 5.88 10.21 10.73
CA LEU A 204 4.97 9.17 11.20
C LEU A 204 5.61 7.78 11.20
N SER A 205 6.45 7.45 10.22
CA SER A 205 7.13 6.15 10.16
C SER A 205 8.10 5.90 11.31
N ARG A 206 8.50 6.96 12.03
CA ARG A 206 9.31 6.85 13.27
C ARG A 206 8.46 6.60 14.50
N LYS A 207 7.14 6.75 14.40
CA LYS A 207 6.16 6.44 15.45
C LYS A 207 5.44 5.12 15.18
N TRP A 208 5.10 4.83 13.92
CA TRP A 208 4.49 3.57 13.48
C TRP A 208 5.48 2.80 12.61
N TRP A 209 6.33 2.03 13.27
CA TRP A 209 7.48 1.37 12.67
C TRP A 209 7.10 0.31 11.62
N ALA A 210 5.90 -0.26 11.71
CA ALA A 210 5.44 -1.28 10.77
C ALA A 210 4.71 -0.72 9.54
N MET A 211 4.41 0.58 9.50
CA MET A 211 3.68 1.20 8.38
C MET A 211 4.46 1.09 7.07
N ASP A 212 3.75 0.97 5.95
CA ASP A 212 4.29 1.19 4.61
C ASP A 212 4.58 2.67 4.38
N VAL A 213 5.68 2.95 3.67
CA VAL A 213 6.22 4.30 3.46
C VAL A 213 6.58 4.52 1.99
N GLY A 214 6.32 5.71 1.46
CA GLY A 214 6.68 6.15 0.12
C GLY A 214 5.68 5.72 -0.95
N ASP A 215 5.89 6.21 -2.17
CA ASP A 215 5.01 5.95 -3.30
C ASP A 215 5.29 4.55 -3.93
N PRO A 216 4.32 3.62 -3.89
CA PRO A 216 4.45 2.31 -4.53
C PRO A 216 4.68 2.39 -6.05
N ILE A 217 4.14 3.40 -6.73
CA ILE A 217 4.25 3.58 -8.19
C ILE A 217 5.68 4.00 -8.57
N ILE A 218 6.32 4.87 -7.80
CA ILE A 218 7.70 5.30 -8.07
C ILE A 218 8.68 4.15 -7.80
N THR A 219 8.45 3.42 -6.71
CA THR A 219 9.33 2.30 -6.31
C THR A 219 9.18 1.05 -7.16
N SER A 220 8.07 0.92 -7.90
CA SER A 220 7.71 -0.28 -8.68
C SER A 220 8.82 -0.84 -9.58
N ASN A 221 9.60 0.02 -10.25
CA ASN A 221 10.64 -0.42 -11.20
C ASN A 221 11.84 -1.09 -10.51
N TYR A 222 12.02 -0.88 -9.21
CA TYR A 222 13.08 -1.54 -8.42
C TYR A 222 12.64 -2.89 -7.86
N LEU A 223 11.38 -3.28 -8.04
CA LEU A 223 10.75 -4.45 -7.44
C LEU A 223 10.41 -5.54 -8.46
N LEU A 224 11.05 -5.54 -9.63
CA LEU A 224 10.72 -6.47 -10.72
C LEU A 224 11.03 -7.94 -10.39
N ASN A 225 12.04 -8.15 -9.54
CA ASN A 225 12.66 -9.43 -9.21
C ASN A 225 12.66 -9.69 -7.69
N GLY A 226 11.85 -8.96 -6.92
CA GLY A 226 11.78 -9.17 -5.48
C GLY A 226 10.76 -8.25 -4.81
N ILE A 227 10.58 -8.47 -3.51
CA ILE A 227 9.63 -7.71 -2.69
C ILE A 227 10.30 -6.53 -2.00
N LYS A 228 9.53 -5.47 -1.74
CA LYS A 228 9.97 -4.32 -0.94
C LYS A 228 10.03 -4.67 0.56
N THR A 229 8.97 -5.29 1.05
CA THR A 229 8.75 -5.58 2.47
C THR A 229 7.63 -6.61 2.63
N VAL A 230 7.42 -7.06 3.87
CA VAL A 230 6.25 -7.84 4.29
C VAL A 230 5.30 -6.94 5.09
N SER A 231 4.03 -7.33 5.18
CA SER A 231 3.04 -6.63 6.00
C SER A 231 1.94 -7.59 6.46
N TRP A 232 0.84 -7.05 6.98
CA TRP A 232 -0.33 -7.83 7.45
C TRP A 232 -0.77 -8.87 6.43
N LEU A 233 -0.97 -8.43 5.18
CA LEU A 233 -1.16 -9.31 4.03
C LEU A 233 0.06 -9.18 3.13
N THR A 234 0.60 -10.30 2.66
CA THR A 234 1.72 -10.34 1.70
C THR A 234 1.39 -11.30 0.58
N ALA A 235 1.26 -10.80 -0.65
CA ALA A 235 1.02 -11.59 -1.85
C ALA A 235 2.34 -11.92 -2.55
N ILE A 236 2.54 -13.18 -2.96
CA ILE A 236 3.72 -13.65 -3.68
C ILE A 236 3.30 -14.71 -4.69
N ASN A 237 3.79 -14.62 -5.93
CA ASN A 237 3.54 -15.62 -6.96
C ASN A 237 4.19 -16.96 -6.62
N TYR A 238 3.66 -18.05 -7.18
CA TYR A 238 4.21 -19.39 -6.92
C TYR A 238 5.64 -19.58 -7.42
N GLU A 239 6.05 -18.87 -8.47
CA GLU A 239 7.42 -18.88 -8.97
C GLU A 239 8.43 -18.49 -7.88
N TRP A 240 8.11 -17.49 -7.04
CA TRP A 240 8.99 -17.04 -5.95
C TRP A 240 8.71 -17.77 -4.63
N PHE A 241 7.47 -18.18 -4.38
CA PHE A 241 7.10 -18.83 -3.13
C PHE A 241 7.52 -20.30 -3.06
N ASN A 242 7.43 -21.06 -4.17
CA ASN A 242 7.70 -22.50 -4.16
C ASN A 242 9.13 -22.85 -3.71
N PRO A 243 10.20 -22.17 -4.17
CA PRO A 243 11.55 -22.44 -3.67
C PRO A 243 11.66 -22.28 -2.13
N ILE A 244 11.00 -21.27 -1.56
CA ILE A 244 10.98 -21.06 -0.10
C ILE A 244 10.22 -22.18 0.61
N LYS A 245 9.07 -22.58 0.05
CA LYS A 245 8.25 -23.68 0.58
C LYS A 245 9.03 -25.00 0.59
N GLU A 246 9.85 -25.26 -0.43
CA GLU A 246 10.64 -26.49 -0.56
C GLU A 246 11.87 -26.49 0.38
N GLU A 247 12.53 -25.34 0.55
CA GLU A 247 13.73 -25.22 1.38
C GLU A 247 13.43 -25.06 2.88
N GLN A 248 12.29 -24.47 3.25
CA GLN A 248 11.95 -24.16 4.63
C GLN A 248 10.85 -25.06 5.18
N ALA A 249 10.99 -25.45 6.45
CA ALA A 249 9.92 -26.08 7.20
C ALA A 249 8.83 -25.06 7.59
N LEU A 250 8.07 -24.57 6.60
CA LEU A 250 7.10 -23.47 6.77
C LEU A 250 6.09 -23.69 7.91
N ASN A 251 5.66 -24.92 8.19
CA ASN A 251 4.81 -25.24 9.34
C ASN A 251 5.44 -24.89 10.69
N SER A 252 6.76 -25.02 10.80
CA SER A 252 7.51 -24.63 12.00
C SER A 252 7.84 -23.14 11.99
N GLU A 253 8.09 -22.56 10.81
CA GLU A 253 8.52 -21.17 10.69
C GLU A 253 7.37 -20.16 10.73
N LEU A 254 6.20 -20.55 10.22
CA LEU A 254 4.97 -19.79 10.20
C LEU A 254 3.83 -20.65 10.78
N PRO A 255 3.76 -20.79 12.13
CA PRO A 255 2.78 -21.65 12.76
C PRO A 255 1.36 -21.21 12.41
N MET A 256 0.55 -22.13 11.89
CA MET A 256 -0.78 -21.84 11.34
C MET A 256 -1.83 -21.36 12.37
N SER A 257 -1.45 -21.26 13.65
CA SER A 257 -2.27 -20.60 14.67
C SER A 257 -2.25 -19.07 14.52
N TRP A 258 -1.21 -18.48 13.91
CA TRP A 258 -1.07 -17.02 13.70
C TRP A 258 -0.92 -16.63 12.23
N PHE A 259 -0.59 -17.59 11.36
CA PHE A 259 -0.45 -17.39 9.93
C PHE A 259 -1.47 -18.21 9.15
N ILE A 260 -1.92 -17.68 8.02
CA ILE A 260 -2.77 -18.41 7.08
C ILE A 260 -2.44 -18.01 5.65
N GLY A 261 -2.39 -19.00 4.75
CA GLY A 261 -2.20 -18.82 3.32
C GLY A 261 -3.52 -18.93 2.56
N TYR A 262 -3.70 -18.07 1.57
CA TYR A 262 -4.82 -18.09 0.63
C TYR A 262 -4.31 -18.18 -0.80
N ASP A 263 -4.74 -19.22 -1.53
CA ASP A 263 -4.48 -19.34 -2.96
C ASP A 263 -5.25 -18.26 -3.72
N TYR A 264 -4.55 -17.49 -4.57
CA TYR A 264 -5.14 -16.51 -5.49
C TYR A 264 -4.97 -16.90 -6.97
N GLY A 265 -4.70 -18.17 -7.27
CA GLY A 265 -4.61 -18.76 -8.60
C GLY A 265 -3.20 -18.76 -9.18
N THR A 266 -2.46 -17.67 -9.06
CA THR A 266 -1.06 -17.56 -9.56
C THR A 266 -0.03 -17.40 -8.43
N GLY A 267 -0.47 -17.49 -7.19
CA GLY A 267 0.35 -17.34 -6.00
C GLY A 267 -0.44 -17.47 -4.71
N ILE A 268 0.19 -17.06 -3.62
CA ILE A 268 -0.36 -17.10 -2.28
C ILE A 268 -0.40 -15.72 -1.61
N VAL A 269 -1.49 -15.41 -0.93
CA VAL A 269 -1.54 -14.34 0.07
C VAL A 269 -1.29 -14.95 1.44
N ILE A 270 -0.27 -14.49 2.14
CA ILE A 270 -0.01 -14.84 3.54
C ILE A 270 -0.57 -13.72 4.42
N GLN A 271 -1.48 -14.08 5.31
CA GLN A 271 -1.98 -13.21 6.39
C GLN A 271 -1.19 -13.51 7.68
N ALA A 272 -0.65 -12.45 8.30
CA ALA A 272 0.10 -12.50 9.55
C ALA A 272 -0.70 -11.81 10.67
N GLY A 273 -1.40 -12.62 11.48
CA GLY A 273 -2.24 -12.11 12.57
C GLY A 273 -3.68 -11.73 12.17
N ASN A 274 -4.49 -11.39 13.17
CA ASN A 274 -5.92 -11.07 12.97
C ASN A 274 -6.12 -9.71 12.27
N LEU A 275 -5.46 -8.67 12.76
CA LEU A 275 -5.59 -7.29 12.28
C LEU A 275 -4.22 -6.76 11.85
N ALA A 276 -4.23 -5.70 11.04
CA ALA A 276 -3.00 -4.99 10.73
C ALA A 276 -2.41 -4.37 12.01
N LEU A 277 -1.11 -4.51 12.18
CA LEU A 277 -0.34 -3.93 13.27
C LEU A 277 0.44 -2.70 12.76
N ASN A 278 0.40 -1.61 13.53
CA ASN A 278 1.03 -0.33 13.17
C ASN A 278 2.52 -0.27 13.57
N GLY A 279 2.97 -1.12 14.50
CA GLY A 279 4.32 -1.08 15.03
C GLY A 279 4.58 0.16 15.91
N PHE A 280 3.64 0.55 16.77
CA PHE A 280 3.77 1.77 17.56
C PHE A 280 4.96 1.66 18.51
N VAL A 281 5.91 2.58 18.39
CA VAL A 281 7.24 2.48 19.03
C VAL A 281 7.22 2.47 20.56
N GLU A 282 6.16 2.98 21.18
CA GLU A 282 6.01 3.02 22.65
C GLU A 282 5.32 1.76 23.20
N GLU A 283 4.80 0.90 22.33
CA GLU A 283 4.12 -0.36 22.70
C GLU A 283 4.84 -1.57 22.13
N ASP A 284 4.85 -1.69 20.80
CA ASP A 284 5.52 -2.76 20.09
C ASP A 284 5.96 -2.29 18.68
N PRO A 285 7.23 -1.86 18.52
CA PRO A 285 7.77 -1.48 17.20
C PRO A 285 7.97 -2.66 16.24
N LEU A 286 8.13 -3.88 16.76
CA LEU A 286 8.53 -5.06 15.97
C LEU A 286 7.56 -6.22 16.23
N PRO A 287 6.35 -6.18 15.66
CA PRO A 287 5.38 -7.24 15.87
C PRO A 287 5.91 -8.61 15.45
N ALA A 288 5.78 -9.60 16.33
CA ALA A 288 6.31 -10.95 16.09
C ALA A 288 5.80 -11.58 14.78
N PRO A 289 4.52 -11.43 14.37
CA PRO A 289 4.06 -11.96 13.10
C PRO A 289 4.84 -11.41 11.89
N TYR A 290 5.23 -10.13 11.92
CA TYR A 290 5.92 -9.48 10.80
C TYR A 290 7.41 -9.79 10.78
N VAL A 291 8.04 -9.86 11.95
CA VAL A 291 9.45 -10.25 12.07
C VAL A 291 9.65 -11.69 11.57
N LEU A 292 8.82 -12.63 12.00
CA LEU A 292 8.92 -14.03 11.59
C LEU A 292 8.59 -14.20 10.10
N LEU A 293 7.58 -13.50 9.57
CA LEU A 293 7.29 -13.51 8.14
C LEU A 293 8.42 -12.90 7.31
N ASN A 294 9.00 -11.77 7.76
CA ASN A 294 10.15 -11.15 7.12
C ASN A 294 11.33 -12.11 7.08
N ARG A 295 11.59 -12.87 8.15
CA ARG A 295 12.68 -13.85 8.19
C ARG A 295 12.56 -14.92 7.12
N VAL A 296 11.34 -15.45 6.93
CA VAL A 296 11.03 -16.46 5.90
C VAL A 296 11.17 -15.91 4.49
N LEU A 297 10.66 -14.69 4.25
CA LEU A 297 10.61 -14.07 2.93
C LEU A 297 11.82 -13.18 2.61
N LYS A 298 12.77 -13.05 3.54
CA LYS A 298 14.00 -12.26 3.39
C LYS A 298 14.76 -12.57 2.10
N PRO A 299 14.88 -13.84 1.64
CA PRO A 299 15.56 -14.15 0.38
C PRO A 299 14.95 -13.48 -0.85
N LEU A 300 13.66 -13.11 -0.83
CA LEU A 300 12.99 -12.41 -1.94
C LEU A 300 13.11 -10.89 -1.85
N ARG A 301 13.54 -10.35 -0.71
CA ARG A 301 13.57 -8.90 -0.52
C ARG A 301 14.67 -8.30 -1.37
N VAL A 302 14.35 -7.26 -2.12
CA VAL A 302 15.35 -6.56 -2.92
C VAL A 302 16.43 -5.95 -2.02
N GLU A 303 17.68 -6.01 -2.47
CA GLU A 303 18.80 -5.51 -1.68
C GLU A 303 18.75 -3.99 -1.49
N LYS A 304 18.36 -3.27 -2.56
CA LYS A 304 18.34 -1.80 -2.59
C LYS A 304 17.11 -1.25 -3.27
N ILE A 305 16.53 -0.25 -2.64
CA ILE A 305 15.52 0.63 -3.21
C ILE A 305 16.16 2.03 -3.21
N ARG A 306 16.29 2.64 -4.39
CA ARG A 306 17.13 3.85 -4.56
C ARG A 306 16.73 4.96 -3.57
N ALA A 307 15.45 5.29 -3.55
CA ALA A 307 14.87 6.22 -2.59
C ALA A 307 13.41 5.80 -2.34
N ILE A 308 12.95 5.95 -1.10
CA ILE A 308 11.53 5.75 -0.77
C ILE A 308 10.79 7.08 -0.95
N HIS A 309 11.43 8.19 -0.60
CA HIS A 309 10.95 9.56 -0.80
C HIS A 309 11.76 10.29 -1.88
N TYR A 310 11.10 11.13 -2.67
CA TYR A 310 11.69 11.84 -3.82
C TYR A 310 11.63 13.36 -3.71
N GLY A 311 10.95 13.88 -2.68
CA GLY A 311 10.76 15.28 -2.41
C GLY A 311 12.08 16.04 -2.32
N ASN A 312 12.15 17.14 -3.06
CA ASN A 312 13.35 17.97 -3.15
C ASN A 312 13.32 19.06 -2.07
N HIS A 313 13.75 18.71 -0.85
CA HIS A 313 14.04 19.73 0.15
C HIS A 313 15.50 19.62 0.59
N ASN A 314 16.30 20.57 0.12
CA ASN A 314 17.67 20.82 0.56
C ASN A 314 17.64 21.44 1.98
N ASN A 315 17.33 20.64 2.99
CA ASN A 315 17.61 20.96 4.38
C ASN A 315 18.24 19.75 5.06
N GLU A 316 19.31 19.97 5.83
CA GLU A 316 19.99 18.88 6.57
C GLU A 316 19.07 18.25 7.64
N GLU A 317 18.00 18.95 8.02
CA GLU A 317 16.97 18.51 8.97
C GLU A 317 15.85 17.66 8.33
N ASN A 318 15.91 17.39 7.02
CA ASN A 318 14.82 16.70 6.33
C ASN A 318 14.59 15.28 6.86
N PRO A 319 13.37 14.91 7.32
CA PRO A 319 13.14 13.56 7.82
C PRO A 319 13.10 12.48 6.73
N LEU A 320 13.14 12.84 5.43
CA LEU A 320 12.96 11.91 4.30
C LEU A 320 13.80 10.63 4.40
N ILE A 321 13.19 9.57 3.87
CA ILE A 321 13.74 8.22 3.88
C ILE A 321 14.39 7.97 2.51
N THR A 322 15.67 8.32 2.42
CA THR A 322 16.51 8.18 1.23
C THR A 322 17.85 7.52 1.57
N GLY A 323 18.54 6.96 0.57
CA GLY A 323 19.86 6.34 0.75
C GLY A 323 19.88 5.30 1.88
N TYR A 324 20.81 5.44 2.83
CA TYR A 324 20.95 4.49 3.95
C TYR A 324 19.69 4.39 4.82
N ARG A 325 18.87 5.45 4.93
CA ARG A 325 17.61 5.41 5.69
C ARG A 325 16.57 4.53 5.00
N ALA A 326 16.54 4.54 3.66
CA ALA A 326 15.68 3.65 2.88
C ALA A 326 16.10 2.19 3.04
N GLU A 327 17.40 1.91 3.00
CA GLU A 327 17.93 0.57 3.25
C GLU A 327 17.62 0.10 4.68
N ALA A 328 17.78 0.96 5.69
CA ALA A 328 17.43 0.66 7.08
C ALA A 328 15.93 0.36 7.24
N TRP A 329 15.07 1.14 6.59
CA TRP A 329 13.62 0.90 6.60
C TRP A 329 13.25 -0.46 5.98
N MET A 330 13.90 -0.86 4.89
CA MET A 330 13.66 -2.18 4.29
C MET A 330 14.08 -3.33 5.22
N LYS A 331 15.17 -3.14 5.98
CA LYS A 331 15.74 -4.11 6.92
C LYS A 331 15.15 -4.00 8.33
N ARG A 332 14.12 -3.19 8.53
CA ARG A 332 13.62 -2.84 9.88
C ARG A 332 13.08 -4.01 10.69
N PHE A 333 12.74 -5.12 10.05
CA PHE A 333 12.29 -6.37 10.67
C PHE A 333 13.37 -7.46 10.68
N ASP A 334 14.60 -7.13 10.29
CA ASP A 334 15.72 -8.06 10.39
C ASP A 334 16.10 -8.21 11.85
N ILE A 335 16.33 -9.47 12.23
CA ILE A 335 16.80 -9.88 13.55
C ILE A 335 17.99 -10.83 13.35
N GLU A 336 18.80 -10.97 14.39
CA GLU A 336 19.83 -11.99 14.45
C GLU A 336 19.20 -13.37 14.68
N GLU A 337 19.83 -14.44 14.18
CA GLU A 337 19.29 -15.81 14.33
C GLU A 337 19.14 -16.22 15.81
N ALA A 338 19.95 -15.67 16.71
CA ALA A 338 19.84 -15.91 18.15
C ALA A 338 18.53 -15.37 18.75
N GLU A 339 17.94 -14.33 18.17
CA GLU A 339 16.71 -13.69 18.63
C GLU A 339 15.45 -14.44 18.15
N LYS A 340 15.60 -15.41 17.23
CA LYS A 340 14.49 -16.16 16.63
C LYS A 340 13.55 -16.75 17.69
N LEU A 341 14.11 -17.39 18.72
CA LEU A 341 13.32 -18.04 19.77
C LEU A 341 12.54 -17.03 20.62
N ASP A 342 13.08 -15.84 20.86
CA ASP A 342 12.41 -14.78 21.61
C ASP A 342 11.17 -14.29 20.86
N TYR A 343 11.26 -14.16 19.54
CA TYR A 343 10.11 -13.79 18.71
C TYR A 343 9.05 -14.89 18.61
N PHE A 344 9.42 -16.17 18.66
CA PHE A 344 8.44 -17.25 18.84
C PHE A 344 7.77 -17.19 20.21
N GLY A 345 8.51 -16.86 21.28
CA GLY A 345 7.97 -16.63 22.61
C GLY A 345 6.98 -15.46 22.63
N LYS A 346 7.33 -14.35 21.98
CA LYS A 346 6.47 -13.19 21.79
C LYS A 346 5.21 -13.55 20.98
N LEU A 347 5.34 -14.33 19.91
CA LEU A 347 4.20 -14.81 19.11
C LEU A 347 3.18 -15.58 19.96
N GLN A 348 3.60 -16.32 21.00
CA GLN A 348 2.65 -17.03 21.89
C GLN A 348 1.72 -16.09 22.66
N GLN A 349 2.12 -14.82 22.84
CA GLN A 349 1.31 -13.80 23.52
C GLN A 349 0.32 -13.12 22.55
N GLU A 350 0.55 -13.25 21.25
CA GLU A 350 -0.33 -12.71 20.21
C GLU A 350 -1.63 -13.51 20.12
N ALA A 351 -2.73 -12.81 19.81
CA ALA A 351 -4.01 -13.45 19.57
C ALA A 351 -3.92 -14.41 18.37
N LYS A 352 -4.33 -15.66 18.57
CA LYS A 352 -4.45 -16.65 17.49
C LYS A 352 -5.51 -16.22 16.48
N LEU A 353 -5.36 -16.68 15.24
CA LEU A 353 -6.32 -16.45 14.17
C LEU A 353 -7.69 -17.01 14.53
N ILE A 354 -8.72 -16.18 14.34
CA ILE A 354 -10.13 -16.57 14.55
C ILE A 354 -10.95 -16.28 13.29
N SER A 355 -12.07 -17.00 13.13
CA SER A 355 -12.93 -16.92 11.94
C SER A 355 -13.58 -15.54 11.72
N LYS A 356 -13.60 -14.67 12.75
CA LYS A 356 -14.00 -13.27 12.63
C LYS A 356 -13.09 -12.50 11.67
N TYR A 357 -11.79 -12.76 11.71
CA TYR A 357 -10.77 -11.97 11.01
C TYR A 357 -10.02 -12.77 9.92
N ALA A 358 -10.35 -14.03 9.72
CA ALA A 358 -9.69 -14.91 8.74
C ALA A 358 -10.66 -15.91 8.10
N PHE A 359 -10.35 -16.35 6.87
CA PHE A 359 -11.05 -17.42 6.18
C PHE A 359 -10.40 -18.77 6.49
N LEU A 360 -10.61 -19.29 7.71
CA LEU A 360 -9.97 -20.53 8.17
C LEU A 360 -10.30 -21.74 7.27
N ASP A 361 -11.44 -21.71 6.60
CA ASP A 361 -11.94 -22.70 5.64
C ASP A 361 -11.23 -22.68 4.27
N ARG A 362 -10.53 -21.59 3.94
CA ARG A 362 -9.80 -21.39 2.67
C ARG A 362 -8.29 -21.53 2.81
N ARG A 363 -7.84 -22.08 3.95
CA ARG A 363 -6.43 -22.27 4.25
C ARG A 363 -5.77 -23.18 3.23
N VAL A 364 -4.64 -22.72 2.71
CA VAL A 364 -3.67 -23.57 2.00
C VAL A 364 -2.72 -24.19 3.03
N ASP A 365 -2.49 -25.51 2.92
CA ASP A 365 -1.47 -26.18 3.72
C ASP A 365 -0.08 -25.80 3.20
N TRP A 366 0.85 -25.56 4.13
CA TRP A 366 2.24 -25.31 3.77
C TRP A 366 2.93 -26.55 3.20
N SER A 367 2.42 -27.76 3.45
CA SER A 367 2.98 -29.06 3.02
C SER A 367 2.77 -29.42 1.56
#